data_AF-Q4V1V7-F1
#
_entry.id   AF-Q4V1V7-F1
#
_cell.length_a   1.000
_cell.length_b   1.000
_cell.length_c   1.000
_cell.angle_alpha   90.00
_cell.angle_beta   90.00
_cell.angle_gamma   90.00
#
_symmetry.space_group_name_H-M   'P 1'
#
loop_
_entity.id
_entity.type
_entity.pdbx_description
1 polymer ?
#
loop_
_entity_poly.entity_id
_entity_poly.type
_entity_poly.pdbx_seq_one_letter_code
_entity_poly.pdbx_strand_id
1 'polypeptide(L)'
;MKKIFVMSMTCILFFVMGSMHFHAAERTNVKEIFSLEAPIWIFQAGITKGVYHDRQDLGFILQANTVLKVRQTNPNFKNELRLRLLSNDSKTEKSIQVGSEWETVQSDVPLVPFIDTPYDEKGAMLEYQVGNEQFQKPLPIYQEKGNVSEFFKAWDQFDGDYALVKGNSFQLFVPKKDKELLRDLKDFQSLDELINYYEEIFAMYDSMIGLDGSAPENKKGQNRYFLKADASGAGGAYYAYDWTANSTDSINMWLSKSSWGTLHEIAHGYQAGFDDQGMYTGEVSNNLFGVQYQYSKYGKKADQMGWLFNYGKKESVEKNLYNAVIKENKKYDALDLRQKLIMLTMAKQKAGNEAFTKMYQGYRKLASQFDSDRSLPDLMNQYYSENSQLDFTSVFERWGLNLNSTQTEINRAKGYQAVSSLAYIVPESQLAKARVIVDPEVLINSNFEMVTNKEIAPLGLKGNLNMHLNTNDIDSVKGANVQLKEGNKVIQEKTVETTDIHFKDVPNGVYTVEVSGGKDITYHLNQHYAYVKEKDNNLSIDITTKSK
;
A
#
# COMPACT_ATOMS: atom_id res chain seq x y z
N MET A 1 74.47 6.17 81.81
CA MET A 1 73.98 7.15 82.81
C MET A 1 72.99 8.08 82.12
N LYS A 2 71.79 8.21 82.70
CA LYS A 2 70.79 9.32 82.69
C LYS A 2 70.77 10.30 81.49
N LYS A 3 69.64 10.76 80.92
CA LYS A 3 68.19 10.64 81.16
C LYS A 3 67.49 11.31 79.96
N ILE A 4 66.39 10.69 79.51
CA ILE A 4 65.13 11.19 78.95
C ILE A 4 64.97 12.72 78.76
N PHE A 5 64.55 13.14 77.55
CA PHE A 5 63.43 14.07 77.37
C PHE A 5 62.66 13.73 76.08
N VAL A 6 61.39 13.37 76.24
CA VAL A 6 60.42 13.10 75.16
C VAL A 6 59.64 14.38 74.91
N MET A 7 59.59 14.84 73.66
CA MET A 7 58.73 15.95 73.25
C MET A 7 57.84 15.48 72.09
N SER A 8 56.58 15.18 72.42
CA SER A 8 55.52 14.89 71.45
C SER A 8 55.19 16.14 70.65
N MET A 9 55.31 16.07 69.32
CA MET A 9 54.77 17.07 68.42
C MET A 9 53.62 16.45 67.62
N THR A 10 52.40 16.83 68.00
CA THR A 10 51.15 16.42 67.37
C THR A 10 50.95 17.19 66.07
N CYS A 11 51.19 16.55 64.91
CA CYS A 11 50.80 17.11 63.62
C CYS A 11 49.33 16.77 63.33
N ILE A 12 48.48 17.79 63.37
CA ILE A 12 47.09 17.75 62.92
C ILE A 12 47.10 17.73 61.39
N LEU A 13 46.79 16.58 60.79
CA LEU A 13 46.51 16.43 59.37
C LEU A 13 45.05 16.82 59.11
N PHE A 14 44.84 18.01 58.54
CA PHE A 14 43.55 18.39 57.97
C PHE A 14 43.31 17.56 56.70
N PHE A 15 42.30 16.68 56.77
CA PHE A 15 41.69 16.05 55.60
C PHE A 15 40.91 17.12 54.83
N VAL A 16 41.45 17.56 53.69
CA VAL A 16 40.66 18.23 52.65
C VAL A 16 40.40 17.18 51.58
N MET A 17 39.23 16.54 51.65
CA MET A 17 38.67 15.81 50.51
C MET A 17 38.27 16.84 49.44
N GLY A 18 39.23 17.21 48.59
CA GLY A 18 38.92 17.78 47.30
C GLY A 18 38.45 16.67 46.39
N SER A 19 37.15 16.55 46.17
CA SER A 19 36.58 15.80 45.06
C SER A 19 37.04 16.45 43.76
N MET A 20 38.22 16.06 43.28
CA MET A 20 38.63 16.30 41.90
C MET A 20 37.72 15.46 41.01
N HIS A 21 36.60 16.03 40.58
CA HIS A 21 35.98 15.61 39.34
C HIS A 21 37.00 15.88 38.24
N PHE A 22 37.72 14.84 37.83
CA PHE A 22 38.37 14.83 36.53
C PHE A 22 37.25 14.96 35.49
N HIS A 23 36.98 16.20 35.05
CA HIS A 23 36.33 16.41 33.76
C HIS A 23 37.31 15.89 32.71
N ALA A 24 37.18 14.61 32.35
CA ALA A 24 37.70 14.16 31.07
C ALA A 24 37.10 15.10 30.01
N ALA A 25 37.95 15.77 29.23
CA ALA A 25 37.47 16.64 28.17
C ALA A 25 36.57 15.82 27.24
N GLU A 26 35.29 16.18 27.16
CA GLU A 26 34.33 15.51 26.27
C GLU A 26 34.85 15.65 24.84
N ARG A 27 35.13 14.52 24.18
CA ARG A 27 35.60 14.52 22.79
C ARG A 27 34.48 15.06 21.91
N THR A 28 34.80 16.09 21.13
CA THR A 28 33.91 16.55 20.05
C THR A 28 34.08 15.62 18.85
N ASN A 29 33.00 14.92 18.51
CA ASN A 29 32.89 14.13 17.30
C ASN A 29 32.19 14.96 16.22
N VAL A 30 32.53 14.69 14.96
CA VAL A 30 32.00 15.39 13.79
C VAL A 30 31.47 14.36 12.81
N LYS A 31 30.27 14.58 12.27
CA LYS A 31 29.68 13.73 11.25
C LYS A 31 29.04 14.59 10.16
N GLU A 32 29.42 14.34 8.92
CA GLU A 32 28.70 14.87 7.75
C GLU A 32 27.36 14.16 7.62
N ILE A 33 26.29 14.93 7.51
CA ILE A 33 24.93 14.45 7.29
C ILE A 33 24.61 14.65 5.81
N PHE A 34 24.47 13.56 5.07
CA PHE A 34 24.08 13.64 3.67
C PHE A 34 22.60 13.96 3.54
N SER A 35 22.19 14.43 2.36
CA SER A 35 20.80 14.76 2.05
C SER A 35 20.33 14.00 0.83
N LEU A 36 19.03 13.77 0.74
CA LEU A 36 18.40 13.15 -0.42
C LEU A 36 17.71 14.20 -1.30
N GLU A 37 17.55 13.90 -2.58
CA GLU A 37 16.59 14.63 -3.42
C GLU A 37 15.18 14.35 -2.92
N ALA A 38 14.37 15.38 -2.67
CA ALA A 38 12.96 15.18 -2.36
C ALA A 38 12.24 14.60 -3.58
N PRO A 39 11.62 13.40 -3.50
CA PRO A 39 10.81 12.87 -4.58
C PRO A 39 9.43 13.56 -4.60
N ILE A 40 9.42 14.87 -4.87
CA ILE A 40 8.24 15.74 -4.80
C ILE A 40 7.08 15.21 -5.66
N TRP A 41 7.40 14.55 -6.78
CA TRP A 41 6.42 13.96 -7.69
C TRP A 41 5.66 12.76 -7.10
N ILE A 42 6.27 12.05 -6.15
CA ILE A 42 5.62 10.99 -5.38
C ILE A 42 4.72 11.63 -4.31
N PHE A 43 5.26 12.60 -3.56
CA PHE A 43 4.56 13.23 -2.43
C PHE A 43 3.37 14.09 -2.87
N GLN A 44 3.48 14.82 -3.98
CA GLN A 44 2.38 15.61 -4.55
C GLN A 44 1.20 14.74 -4.96
N ALA A 45 1.45 13.47 -5.33
CA ALA A 45 0.41 12.50 -5.62
C ALA A 45 -0.15 11.83 -4.36
N GLY A 46 0.12 12.37 -3.16
CA GLY A 46 -0.34 11.82 -1.89
C GLY A 46 0.34 10.51 -1.48
N ILE A 47 1.31 10.02 -2.25
CA ILE A 47 2.06 8.80 -1.93
C ILE A 47 3.16 9.16 -0.95
N THR A 48 3.14 8.55 0.25
CA THR A 48 4.08 8.93 1.31
C THR A 48 5.35 8.08 1.31
N LYS A 49 5.31 6.83 0.82
CA LYS A 49 6.40 5.86 0.61
C LYS A 49 7.66 6.13 1.45
N GLY A 50 7.58 6.09 2.78
CA GLY A 50 8.71 6.27 3.68
C GLY A 50 9.33 7.68 3.71
N VAL A 51 8.54 8.73 3.49
CA VAL A 51 8.99 10.13 3.34
C VAL A 51 9.90 10.62 4.47
N TYR A 52 9.66 10.27 5.73
CA TYR A 52 10.55 10.65 6.85
C TYR A 52 11.14 9.44 7.60
N HIS A 53 11.32 8.35 6.86
CA HIS A 53 11.88 7.11 7.39
C HIS A 53 13.40 7.05 7.25
N ASP A 54 13.99 7.67 6.23
CA ASP A 54 15.42 7.56 6.00
C ASP A 54 16.23 8.24 7.12
N ARG A 55 17.16 7.49 7.73
CA ARG A 55 17.88 7.93 8.91
C ARG A 55 19.37 7.58 8.89
N GLN A 56 20.14 8.44 9.52
CA GLN A 56 21.59 8.33 9.69
C GLN A 56 21.95 8.12 11.17
N ASP A 57 22.34 6.90 11.54
CA ASP A 57 22.74 6.54 12.91
C ASP A 57 24.08 7.18 13.31
N LEU A 58 24.28 7.51 14.59
CA LEU A 58 25.59 7.96 15.07
C LEU A 58 26.55 6.81 15.44
N GLY A 59 26.14 5.54 15.25
CA GLY A 59 27.00 4.36 15.42
C GLY A 59 27.18 3.85 16.86
N PHE A 60 26.44 4.38 17.83
CA PHE A 60 26.50 3.94 19.23
C PHE A 60 25.12 3.87 19.87
N ILE A 61 25.04 3.21 21.03
CA ILE A 61 23.86 3.13 21.89
C ILE A 61 24.11 4.07 23.08
N LEU A 62 23.35 5.16 23.16
CA LEU A 62 23.41 6.11 24.25
C LEU A 62 22.88 5.44 25.52
N GLN A 63 23.75 5.19 26.48
CA GLN A 63 23.39 4.55 27.74
C GLN A 63 22.50 5.46 28.59
N ALA A 64 21.69 4.84 29.44
CA ALA A 64 20.81 5.53 30.38
C ALA A 64 21.56 6.61 31.18
N ASN A 65 20.91 7.76 31.36
CA ASN A 65 21.38 8.94 32.07
C ASN A 65 22.69 9.53 31.52
N THR A 66 23.02 9.23 30.26
CA THR A 66 24.13 9.89 29.55
C THR A 66 23.62 11.11 28.78
N VAL A 67 24.28 12.25 28.97
CA VAL A 67 24.03 13.46 28.18
C VAL A 67 24.69 13.34 26.81
N LEU A 68 23.90 13.58 25.77
CA LEU A 68 24.35 13.83 24.40
C LEU A 68 24.16 15.31 24.09
N LYS A 69 25.25 16.02 23.83
CA LYS A 69 25.22 17.39 23.30
C LYS A 69 25.37 17.34 21.79
N VAL A 70 24.59 18.14 21.08
CA VAL A 70 24.63 18.22 19.61
C VAL A 70 24.50 19.66 19.13
N ARG A 71 25.11 19.96 17.97
CA ARG A 71 24.84 21.16 17.19
C ARG A 71 25.16 20.93 15.72
N GLN A 72 24.56 21.72 14.85
CA GLN A 72 24.89 21.82 13.44
C GLN A 72 25.91 22.97 13.27
N THR A 73 27.02 22.74 12.56
CA THR A 73 28.10 23.75 12.47
C THR A 73 28.39 24.31 11.09
N ASN A 74 27.81 23.76 10.02
CA ASN A 74 27.98 24.36 8.69
C ASN A 74 27.04 25.57 8.54
N PRO A 75 27.57 26.81 8.48
CA PRO A 75 26.75 28.03 8.40
C PRO A 75 25.97 28.16 7.09
N ASN A 76 26.29 27.35 6.07
CA ASN A 76 25.58 27.35 4.80
C ASN A 76 24.32 26.47 4.81
N PHE A 77 24.16 25.60 5.81
CA PHE A 77 22.93 24.86 6.05
C PHE A 77 22.00 25.71 6.90
N LYS A 78 20.78 25.95 6.44
CA LYS A 78 19.80 26.89 7.00
C LYS A 78 18.65 26.20 7.71
N ASN A 79 18.37 24.95 7.39
CA ASN A 79 17.39 24.16 8.12
C ASN A 79 17.95 23.66 9.46
N GLU A 80 17.06 23.16 10.32
CA GLU A 80 17.43 22.40 11.51
C GLU A 80 17.49 20.91 11.18
N LEU A 81 18.44 20.20 11.78
CA LEU A 81 18.42 18.74 11.77
C LEU A 81 17.47 18.24 12.87
N ARG A 82 16.83 17.09 12.64
CA ARG A 82 16.07 16.40 13.69
C ARG A 82 16.87 15.22 14.21
N LEU A 83 17.26 15.28 15.49
CA LEU A 83 17.84 14.15 16.22
C LEU A 83 16.74 13.36 16.92
N ARG A 84 16.73 12.05 16.72
CA ARG A 84 15.85 11.11 17.41
C ARG A 84 16.66 10.12 18.23
N LEU A 85 16.23 9.90 19.46
CA LEU A 85 16.69 8.80 20.31
C LEU A 85 15.62 7.71 20.28
N LEU A 86 15.92 6.58 19.64
CA LEU A 86 14.94 5.53 19.35
C LEU A 86 15.15 4.25 20.17
N SER A 87 14.07 3.50 20.36
CA SER A 87 13.99 2.19 21.02
C SER A 87 12.96 1.30 20.31
N ASN A 88 12.60 0.17 20.92
CA ASN A 88 11.47 -0.66 20.51
C ASN A 88 10.15 -0.27 21.22
N ASP A 89 10.04 0.92 21.81
CA ASP A 89 8.82 1.44 22.44
C ASP A 89 8.75 2.96 22.31
N SER A 90 7.84 3.45 21.47
CA SER A 90 7.67 4.88 21.16
C SER A 90 7.47 5.77 22.40
N LYS A 91 6.97 5.23 23.52
CA LYS A 91 6.80 6.00 24.77
C LYS A 91 8.11 6.39 25.45
N THR A 92 9.20 5.72 25.13
CA THR A 92 10.53 5.96 25.72
C THR A 92 11.42 6.83 24.84
N GLU A 93 10.99 7.09 23.61
CA GLU A 93 11.77 7.79 22.59
C GLU A 93 11.76 9.31 22.80
N LYS A 94 12.79 9.98 22.29
CA LYS A 94 12.93 11.44 22.37
C LYS A 94 13.30 12.02 21.01
N SER A 95 12.92 13.27 20.79
CA SER A 95 13.27 14.01 19.58
C SER A 95 13.60 15.46 19.94
N ILE A 96 14.66 16.01 19.34
CA ILE A 96 15.03 17.42 19.45
C ILE A 96 15.39 17.97 18.06
N GLN A 97 15.17 19.27 17.87
CA GLN A 97 15.73 19.99 16.73
C GLN A 97 17.16 20.42 17.05
N VAL A 98 18.01 20.47 16.04
CA VAL A 98 19.44 20.74 16.16
C VAL A 98 19.82 21.83 15.16
N GLY A 99 19.95 23.04 15.69
CA GLY A 99 20.44 24.24 14.97
C GLY A 99 21.91 24.54 15.28
N SER A 100 22.31 25.80 15.19
CA SER A 100 23.71 26.23 15.39
C SER A 100 24.19 26.19 16.85
N GLU A 101 23.25 26.26 17.80
CA GLU A 101 23.54 26.26 19.22
C GLU A 101 23.65 24.83 19.79
N TRP A 102 24.36 24.70 20.91
CA TRP A 102 24.44 23.43 21.61
C TRP A 102 23.12 23.07 22.28
N GLU A 103 22.55 21.96 21.84
CA GLU A 103 21.38 21.32 22.45
C GLU A 103 21.78 20.09 23.23
N THR A 104 21.02 19.74 24.28
CA THR A 104 21.28 18.57 25.12
C THR A 104 20.08 17.64 25.13
N VAL A 105 20.35 16.34 25.08
CA VAL A 105 19.33 15.30 25.26
C VAL A 105 19.90 14.14 26.07
N GLN A 106 19.07 13.54 26.90
CA GLN A 106 19.38 12.33 27.65
C GLN A 106 18.11 11.52 27.86
N SER A 107 18.23 10.23 28.18
CA SER A 107 17.11 9.36 28.53
C SER A 107 17.46 8.48 29.73
N ASP A 108 16.47 8.01 30.47
CA ASP A 108 16.62 7.09 31.61
C ASP A 108 16.75 5.63 31.18
N VAL A 109 16.54 5.35 29.89
CA VAL A 109 16.76 4.04 29.25
C VAL A 109 17.80 4.16 28.12
N PRO A 110 18.47 3.05 27.74
CA PRO A 110 19.34 3.03 26.57
C PRO A 110 18.55 3.31 25.28
N LEU A 111 19.03 4.25 24.46
CA LEU A 111 18.42 4.64 23.18
C LEU A 111 19.49 4.78 22.09
N VAL A 112 19.09 4.68 20.83
CA VAL A 112 20.01 4.86 19.69
C VAL A 112 19.76 6.21 19.02
N PRO A 113 20.78 7.09 18.93
CA PRO A 113 20.68 8.36 18.23
C PRO A 113 20.73 8.21 16.70
N PHE A 114 19.73 8.80 16.05
CA PHE A 114 19.61 8.92 14.59
C PHE A 114 19.34 10.37 14.20
N ILE A 115 19.90 10.81 13.09
CA ILE A 115 19.49 12.04 12.40
C ILE A 115 18.53 11.66 11.28
N ASP A 116 17.35 12.29 11.23
CA ASP A 116 16.48 12.20 10.06
C ASP A 116 17.22 12.77 8.85
N THR A 117 17.28 12.02 7.75
CA THR A 117 18.02 12.45 6.56
C THR A 117 17.30 13.67 5.94
N PRO A 118 17.96 14.84 5.84
CA PRO A 118 17.33 16.03 5.26
C PRO A 118 17.11 15.88 3.75
N TYR A 119 16.17 16.65 3.22
CA TYR A 119 15.93 16.77 1.80
C TYR A 119 16.54 18.05 1.21
N ASP A 120 17.08 17.94 0.00
CA ASP A 120 17.59 18.96 -0.92
C ASP A 120 18.76 19.82 -0.42
N GLU A 121 18.70 20.32 0.81
CA GLU A 121 19.76 21.14 1.39
C GLU A 121 20.95 20.28 1.83
N LYS A 122 22.14 20.54 1.27
CA LYS A 122 23.33 19.69 1.44
C LYS A 122 24.35 20.26 2.43
N GLY A 123 25.23 19.38 2.89
CA GLY A 123 26.43 19.74 3.64
C GLY A 123 26.21 20.00 5.11
N ALA A 124 25.11 19.54 5.70
CA ALA A 124 24.94 19.58 7.14
C ALA A 124 26.13 18.91 7.85
N MET A 125 26.67 19.58 8.86
CA MET A 125 27.78 19.07 9.67
C MET A 125 27.31 19.00 11.12
N LEU A 126 27.16 17.79 11.64
CA LEU A 126 26.77 17.56 13.03
C LEU A 126 28.02 17.45 13.90
N GLU A 127 28.14 18.33 14.87
CA GLU A 127 29.04 18.13 16.02
C GLU A 127 28.27 17.52 17.18
N TYR A 128 28.89 16.57 17.87
CA TYR A 128 28.30 15.98 19.06
C TYR A 128 29.34 15.60 20.11
N GLN A 129 28.94 15.70 21.37
CA GLN A 129 29.72 15.29 22.53
C GLN A 129 28.90 14.31 23.36
N VAL A 130 29.50 13.19 23.72
CA VAL A 130 28.84 12.16 24.52
C VAL A 130 29.48 12.15 25.90
N GLY A 131 28.68 12.38 26.94
CA GLY A 131 29.14 12.22 28.31
C GLY A 131 29.62 10.78 28.52
N ASN A 132 30.75 10.60 29.22
CA ASN A 132 31.25 9.26 29.53
C ASN A 132 31.39 8.36 28.28
N GLU A 133 31.90 8.91 27.15
CA GLU A 133 31.95 8.26 25.84
C GLU A 133 32.52 6.82 25.86
N GLN A 134 33.55 6.57 26.67
CA GLN A 134 34.17 5.25 26.83
C GLN A 134 33.24 4.15 27.37
N PHE A 135 32.11 4.53 27.96
CA PHE A 135 31.09 3.61 28.51
C PHE A 135 29.93 3.38 27.54
N GLN A 136 29.92 4.05 26.39
CA GLN A 136 28.89 3.87 25.39
C GLN A 136 29.16 2.58 24.60
N LYS A 137 28.10 1.84 24.31
CA LYS A 137 28.21 0.60 23.53
C LYS A 137 28.18 0.95 22.04
N PRO A 138 29.04 0.38 21.20
CA PRO A 138 28.90 0.52 19.74
C PRO A 138 27.57 -0.10 19.30
N LEU A 139 26.94 0.49 18.28
CA LEU A 139 25.78 -0.09 17.62
C LEU A 139 26.27 -1.16 16.62
N PRO A 140 25.93 -2.45 16.78
CA PRO A 140 26.20 -3.45 15.76
C PRO A 140 25.38 -3.14 14.51
N ILE A 141 26.05 -3.06 13.36
CA ILE A 141 25.40 -2.77 12.07
C ILE A 141 25.78 -3.86 11.08
N TYR A 142 24.77 -4.49 10.49
CA TYR A 142 24.94 -5.37 9.35
C TYR A 142 24.48 -4.67 8.08
N GLN A 143 25.25 -4.81 7.01
CA GLN A 143 24.91 -4.34 5.66
C GLN A 143 25.14 -5.50 4.70
N GLU A 144 24.51 -5.44 3.53
CA GLU A 144 24.59 -6.49 2.50
C GLU A 144 26.05 -6.90 2.24
N LYS A 145 26.32 -8.22 2.21
CA LYS A 145 27.65 -8.83 2.04
C LYS A 145 28.65 -8.50 3.15
N GLY A 146 28.18 -7.98 4.28
CA GLY A 146 28.97 -7.77 5.48
C GLY A 146 29.37 -9.08 6.17
N ASN A 147 30.32 -8.99 7.10
CA ASN A 147 30.76 -10.14 7.87
C ASN A 147 29.79 -10.44 9.03
N VAL A 148 28.94 -11.46 8.84
CA VAL A 148 27.93 -11.89 9.83
C VAL A 148 28.56 -12.29 11.17
N SER A 149 29.73 -12.94 11.13
CA SER A 149 30.43 -13.38 12.35
C SER A 149 30.93 -12.17 13.15
N GLU A 150 31.53 -11.18 12.48
CA GLU A 150 31.95 -9.93 13.14
C GLU A 150 30.78 -9.15 13.71
N PHE A 151 29.66 -9.09 12.98
CA PHE A 151 28.43 -8.44 13.44
C PHE A 151 27.92 -9.03 14.76
N PHE A 152 27.71 -10.34 14.82
CA PHE A 152 27.23 -10.99 16.05
C PHE A 152 28.29 -11.01 17.15
N LYS A 153 29.57 -11.18 16.81
CA LYS A 153 30.67 -11.09 17.77
C LYS A 153 30.73 -9.72 18.44
N ALA A 154 30.58 -8.65 17.68
CA ALA A 154 30.51 -7.29 18.24
C ALA A 154 29.28 -7.14 19.14
N TRP A 155 28.11 -7.61 18.71
CA TRP A 155 26.90 -7.55 19.53
C TRP A 155 27.06 -8.30 20.85
N ASP A 156 27.61 -9.52 20.83
CA ASP A 156 27.86 -10.32 22.02
C ASP A 156 28.92 -9.70 22.94
N GLN A 157 30.01 -9.19 22.37
CA GLN A 157 31.12 -8.61 23.13
C GLN A 157 30.67 -7.39 23.94
N PHE A 158 29.86 -6.51 23.35
CA PHE A 158 29.44 -5.26 23.99
C PHE A 158 28.08 -5.34 24.68
N ASP A 159 27.40 -6.48 24.57
CA ASP A 159 26.07 -6.70 25.12
C ASP A 159 25.07 -5.58 24.77
N GLY A 160 25.07 -5.19 23.49
CA GLY A 160 24.29 -4.08 22.95
C GLY A 160 22.78 -4.26 23.09
N ASP A 161 22.08 -3.18 23.45
CA ASP A 161 20.63 -3.14 23.60
C ASP A 161 19.87 -3.21 22.27
N TYR A 162 20.52 -2.83 21.18
CA TYR A 162 19.97 -2.81 19.83
C TYR A 162 21.04 -3.14 18.78
N ALA A 163 20.59 -3.46 17.57
CA ALA A 163 21.39 -3.51 16.35
C ALA A 163 20.61 -2.96 15.16
N LEU A 164 21.28 -2.84 14.02
CA LEU A 164 20.69 -2.31 12.80
C LEU A 164 21.08 -3.18 11.59
N VAL A 165 20.09 -3.60 10.82
CA VAL A 165 20.29 -4.24 9.51
C VAL A 165 19.92 -3.22 8.44
N LYS A 166 20.81 -2.97 7.47
CA LYS A 166 20.58 -1.98 6.41
C LYS A 166 20.51 -2.65 5.03
N GLY A 167 19.43 -2.38 4.31
CA GLY A 167 19.32 -2.58 2.86
C GLY A 167 19.41 -1.25 2.11
N ASN A 168 19.25 -1.32 0.80
CA ASN A 168 19.23 -0.15 -0.08
C ASN A 168 17.89 0.60 0.00
N SER A 169 16.79 -0.11 0.27
CA SER A 169 15.44 0.44 0.35
C SER A 169 14.89 0.50 1.78
N PHE A 170 15.62 -0.02 2.78
CA PHE A 170 15.14 -0.05 4.17
C PHE A 170 16.26 -0.10 5.23
N GLN A 171 15.87 0.18 6.47
CA GLN A 171 16.62 -0.05 7.69
C GLN A 171 15.73 -0.82 8.67
N LEU A 172 16.22 -1.94 9.21
CA LEU A 172 15.52 -2.72 10.23
C LEU A 172 16.23 -2.56 11.58
N PHE A 173 15.54 -1.92 12.52
CA PHE A 173 16.02 -1.65 13.87
C PHE A 173 15.64 -2.79 14.82
N VAL A 174 16.65 -3.49 15.34
CA VAL A 174 16.47 -4.78 16.03
C VAL A 174 16.75 -4.63 17.53
N PRO A 175 15.78 -4.89 18.42
CA PRO A 175 16.03 -4.93 19.85
C PRO A 175 16.78 -6.20 20.25
N LYS A 176 17.57 -6.11 21.32
CA LYS A 176 18.37 -7.23 21.87
C LYS A 176 17.57 -8.50 22.09
N LYS A 177 16.29 -8.40 22.48
CA LYS A 177 15.43 -9.57 22.71
C LYS A 177 15.24 -10.46 21.47
N ASP A 178 15.40 -9.89 20.28
CA ASP A 178 15.28 -10.61 19.02
C ASP A 178 16.64 -10.96 18.41
N LYS A 179 17.75 -10.77 19.15
CA LYS A 179 19.11 -11.09 18.68
C LYS A 179 19.21 -12.54 18.20
N GLU A 180 18.70 -13.50 18.99
CA GLU A 180 18.74 -14.91 18.60
C GLU A 180 17.75 -15.23 17.47
N LEU A 181 16.61 -14.53 17.37
CA LEU A 181 15.72 -14.69 16.21
C LEU A 181 16.39 -14.22 14.91
N LEU A 182 17.19 -13.16 14.98
CA LEU A 182 17.97 -12.65 13.86
C LEU A 182 19.18 -13.54 13.54
N ARG A 183 19.77 -14.18 14.55
CA ARG A 183 20.88 -15.13 14.39
C ARG A 183 20.41 -16.44 13.76
N ASP A 184 19.26 -16.94 14.21
CA ASP A 184 18.66 -18.21 13.81
C ASP A 184 17.37 -17.97 13.01
N LEU A 185 17.51 -17.32 11.85
CA LEU A 185 16.39 -17.03 10.96
C LEU A 185 15.71 -18.32 10.51
N LYS A 186 14.40 -18.43 10.80
CA LYS A 186 13.61 -19.62 10.44
C LYS A 186 13.32 -19.70 8.94
N ASP A 187 13.00 -18.56 8.35
CA ASP A 187 12.51 -18.50 6.97
C ASP A 187 13.61 -18.11 5.97
N PHE A 188 14.79 -17.70 6.44
CA PHE A 188 15.89 -17.20 5.62
C PHE A 188 17.19 -17.94 5.99
N GLN A 189 18.01 -18.24 4.99
CA GLN A 189 19.31 -18.91 5.16
C GLN A 189 20.40 -17.95 5.63
N SER A 190 20.22 -16.64 5.44
CA SER A 190 21.19 -15.61 5.83
C SER A 190 20.55 -14.22 5.97
N LEU A 191 21.28 -13.29 6.59
CA LEU A 191 20.90 -11.87 6.64
C LEU A 191 20.86 -11.23 5.25
N ASP A 192 21.72 -11.66 4.32
CA ASP A 192 21.66 -11.21 2.93
C ASP A 192 20.38 -11.68 2.23
N GLU A 193 19.90 -12.91 2.50
CA GLU A 193 18.61 -13.37 1.96
C GLU A 193 17.44 -12.56 2.53
N LEU A 194 17.48 -12.20 3.82
CA LEU A 194 16.50 -11.30 4.44
C LEU A 194 16.51 -9.92 3.76
N ILE A 195 17.68 -9.33 3.53
CA ILE A 195 17.81 -8.04 2.83
C ILE A 195 17.23 -8.15 1.41
N ASN A 196 17.66 -9.15 0.63
CA ASN A 196 17.20 -9.36 -0.74
C ASN A 196 15.68 -9.55 -0.81
N TYR A 197 15.09 -10.26 0.16
CA TYR A 197 13.65 -10.43 0.26
C TYR A 197 12.90 -9.09 0.38
N TYR A 198 13.40 -8.16 1.19
CA TYR A 198 12.81 -6.83 1.29
C TYR A 198 13.04 -6.00 0.02
N GLU A 199 14.24 -6.04 -0.55
CA GLU A 199 14.50 -5.35 -1.83
C GLU A 199 13.56 -5.83 -2.94
N GLU A 200 13.24 -7.13 -2.98
CA GLU A 200 12.25 -7.67 -3.91
C GLU A 200 10.82 -7.16 -3.66
N ILE A 201 10.41 -6.99 -2.39
CA ILE A 201 9.10 -6.41 -2.05
C ILE A 201 9.05 -4.96 -2.54
N PHE A 202 10.03 -4.14 -2.18
CA PHE A 202 10.06 -2.73 -2.58
C PHE A 202 10.15 -2.59 -4.10
N ALA A 203 10.97 -3.40 -4.78
CA ALA A 203 11.06 -3.40 -6.24
C ALA A 203 9.72 -3.78 -6.90
N MET A 204 9.01 -4.78 -6.37
CA MET A 204 7.68 -5.15 -6.86
C MET A 204 6.68 -4.01 -6.68
N TYR A 205 6.64 -3.38 -5.50
CA TYR A 205 5.65 -2.32 -5.23
C TYR A 205 5.96 -1.06 -6.03
N ASP A 206 7.24 -0.69 -6.15
CA ASP A 206 7.71 0.39 -7.03
C ASP A 206 7.31 0.13 -8.49
N SER A 207 7.44 -1.12 -8.97
CA SER A 207 7.01 -1.53 -10.30
C SER A 207 5.50 -1.45 -10.48
N MET A 208 4.71 -1.89 -9.48
CA MET A 208 3.25 -1.84 -9.53
C MET A 208 2.74 -0.41 -9.75
N ILE A 209 3.31 0.58 -9.08
CA ILE A 209 2.95 1.99 -9.26
C ILE A 209 3.70 2.69 -10.41
N GLY A 210 4.59 1.99 -11.12
CA GLY A 210 5.27 2.51 -12.31
C GLY A 210 6.38 3.52 -12.05
N LEU A 211 7.19 3.31 -11.00
CA LEU A 211 8.42 4.08 -10.76
C LEU A 211 9.59 3.54 -11.64
N ASP A 212 9.44 3.66 -12.96
CA ASP A 212 10.33 3.09 -13.98
C ASP A 212 11.31 4.10 -14.60
N GLY A 213 11.22 5.38 -14.23
CA GLY A 213 12.03 6.45 -14.80
C GLY A 213 11.65 6.87 -16.23
N SER A 214 10.49 6.43 -16.74
CA SER A 214 9.98 6.78 -18.08
C SER A 214 9.69 8.27 -18.27
N ALA A 215 9.47 8.99 -17.17
CA ALA A 215 9.25 10.44 -17.09
C ALA A 215 9.79 10.97 -15.75
N PRO A 216 10.03 12.29 -15.60
CA PRO A 216 10.48 12.88 -14.33
C PRO A 216 9.62 12.46 -13.13
N GLU A 217 8.30 12.46 -13.30
CA GLU A 217 7.31 12.06 -12.27
C GLU A 217 7.20 10.55 -12.02
N ASN A 218 7.98 9.75 -12.75
CA ASN A 218 8.04 8.29 -12.62
C ASN A 218 9.40 7.82 -12.10
N LYS A 219 10.26 8.71 -11.60
CA LYS A 219 11.53 8.32 -10.99
C LYS A 219 11.33 7.71 -9.61
N LYS A 220 12.16 6.73 -9.25
CA LYS A 220 12.20 6.19 -7.88
C LYS A 220 12.87 7.18 -6.92
N GLY A 221 12.26 7.40 -5.76
CA GLY A 221 12.88 8.12 -4.64
C GLY A 221 13.95 7.27 -3.95
N GLN A 222 14.99 7.93 -3.43
CA GLN A 222 16.13 7.27 -2.76
C GLN A 222 15.90 7.01 -1.27
N ASN A 223 14.79 7.48 -0.71
CA ASN A 223 14.48 7.36 0.71
C ASN A 223 14.16 5.89 1.09
N ARG A 224 14.72 5.46 2.21
CA ARG A 224 14.53 4.12 2.78
C ARG A 224 13.37 4.09 3.76
N TYR A 225 12.73 2.93 3.90
CA TYR A 225 11.80 2.64 5.01
C TYR A 225 12.56 2.39 6.31
N PHE A 226 11.96 2.70 7.45
CA PHE A 226 12.48 2.39 8.78
C PHE A 226 11.54 1.43 9.47
N LEU A 227 11.97 0.17 9.57
CA LEU A 227 11.19 -0.93 10.13
C LEU A 227 11.64 -1.15 11.57
N LYS A 228 10.71 -1.19 12.52
CA LYS A 228 11.02 -1.39 13.95
C LYS A 228 9.94 -2.15 14.70
N ALA A 229 10.23 -2.44 15.96
CA ALA A 229 9.23 -2.81 16.95
C ALA A 229 8.72 -1.57 17.70
N ASP A 230 7.49 -1.62 18.19
CA ASP A 230 6.89 -0.61 19.06
C ASP A 230 5.94 -1.25 20.07
N ALA A 231 6.41 -1.46 21.30
CA ALA A 231 5.66 -2.08 22.39
C ALA A 231 4.38 -1.30 22.75
N SER A 232 4.32 -0.01 22.46
CA SER A 232 3.15 0.85 22.67
C SER A 232 2.43 1.22 21.37
N GLY A 233 2.73 0.51 20.28
CA GLY A 233 2.16 0.75 18.96
C GLY A 233 0.65 0.55 18.89
N ALA A 234 0.01 1.21 17.92
CA ALA A 234 -1.40 1.03 17.64
C ALA A 234 -1.67 -0.24 16.83
N GLY A 235 -2.83 -0.88 17.01
CA GLY A 235 -3.21 -2.05 16.21
C GLY A 235 -2.27 -3.24 16.38
N GLY A 236 -2.21 -4.13 15.37
CA GLY A 236 -1.24 -5.24 15.33
C GLY A 236 0.13 -4.82 14.79
N ALA A 237 0.13 -3.88 13.85
CA ALA A 237 1.26 -3.16 13.31
C ALA A 237 0.72 -1.85 12.72
N TYR A 238 1.62 -0.95 12.30
CA TYR A 238 1.21 0.27 11.62
C TYR A 238 2.31 0.84 10.71
N TYR A 239 1.87 1.48 9.63
CA TYR A 239 2.64 2.46 8.87
C TYR A 239 2.35 3.86 9.38
N ALA A 240 3.40 4.59 9.74
CA ALA A 240 3.32 6.00 10.08
C ALA A 240 4.30 6.81 9.23
N TYR A 241 4.21 8.12 9.39
CA TYR A 241 5.00 9.08 8.63
C TYR A 241 6.51 8.98 8.91
N ASP A 242 6.87 8.61 10.15
CA ASP A 242 8.24 8.56 10.64
C ASP A 242 8.87 7.15 10.58
N TRP A 243 8.07 6.08 10.65
CA TRP A 243 8.52 4.69 10.55
C TRP A 243 7.34 3.74 10.32
N THR A 244 7.66 2.48 10.02
CA THR A 244 6.71 1.35 10.05
C THR A 244 7.05 0.45 11.23
N ALA A 245 6.07 0.10 12.05
CA ALA A 245 6.32 -0.67 13.27
C ALA A 245 5.40 -1.87 13.47
N ASN A 246 5.96 -2.94 14.02
CA ASN A 246 5.20 -4.05 14.60
C ASN A 246 4.78 -3.64 16.02
N SER A 247 3.49 -3.70 16.36
CA SER A 247 2.94 -3.17 17.63
C SER A 247 3.16 -4.13 18.80
N THR A 248 4.39 -4.60 18.92
CA THR A 248 4.92 -5.41 20.01
C THR A 248 6.34 -4.94 20.30
N ASP A 249 6.94 -5.40 21.38
CA ASP A 249 8.34 -5.15 21.67
C ASP A 249 9.31 -5.95 20.76
N SER A 250 8.81 -6.79 19.84
CA SER A 250 9.58 -7.68 18.97
C SER A 250 9.44 -7.36 17.47
N ILE A 251 10.50 -7.64 16.70
CA ILE A 251 10.54 -7.54 15.23
C ILE A 251 10.15 -8.85 14.52
N ASN A 252 9.64 -9.86 15.22
CA ASN A 252 9.36 -11.19 14.64
C ASN A 252 8.51 -11.14 13.35
N MET A 253 7.57 -10.20 13.26
CA MET A 253 6.78 -9.96 12.04
C MET A 253 7.68 -9.68 10.82
N TRP A 254 8.74 -8.89 11.00
CA TRP A 254 9.71 -8.53 9.98
C TRP A 254 10.68 -9.67 9.62
N LEU A 255 10.74 -10.73 10.43
CA LEU A 255 11.60 -11.90 10.18
C LEU A 255 10.84 -13.08 9.58
N SER A 256 9.54 -12.93 9.32
CA SER A 256 8.68 -14.00 8.80
C SER A 256 8.39 -13.79 7.32
N LYS A 257 8.73 -14.76 6.47
CA LYS A 257 8.42 -14.71 5.03
C LYS A 257 6.91 -14.65 4.82
N SER A 258 6.50 -13.75 3.95
CA SER A 258 5.11 -13.59 3.52
C SER A 258 4.14 -13.28 4.66
N SER A 259 4.66 -12.73 5.76
CA SER A 259 3.86 -12.11 6.82
C SER A 259 2.90 -11.10 6.19
N TRP A 260 1.60 -11.30 6.40
CA TRP A 260 0.59 -10.38 5.88
C TRP A 260 0.77 -8.98 6.47
N GLY A 261 1.08 -8.87 7.77
CA GLY A 261 1.37 -7.58 8.41
C GLY A 261 2.52 -6.86 7.72
N THR A 262 3.62 -7.56 7.40
CA THR A 262 4.76 -6.95 6.70
C THR A 262 4.36 -6.39 5.33
N LEU A 263 3.65 -7.18 4.52
CA LEU A 263 3.21 -6.75 3.19
C LEU A 263 2.20 -5.60 3.27
N HIS A 264 1.26 -5.69 4.20
CA HIS A 264 0.20 -4.71 4.45
C HIS A 264 0.74 -3.36 4.89
N GLU A 265 1.61 -3.34 5.89
CA GLU A 265 2.17 -2.10 6.43
C GLU A 265 3.13 -1.42 5.46
N ILE A 266 3.93 -2.18 4.71
CA ILE A 266 4.75 -1.57 3.66
C ILE A 266 3.85 -0.96 2.57
N ALA A 267 2.76 -1.63 2.21
CA ALA A 267 1.85 -1.17 1.16
C ALA A 267 1.08 0.11 1.51
N HIS A 268 0.88 0.42 2.79
CA HIS A 268 0.26 1.71 3.18
C HIS A 268 1.06 2.92 2.67
N GLY A 269 2.39 2.83 2.60
CA GLY A 269 3.20 3.89 2.01
C GLY A 269 2.99 4.06 0.49
N TYR A 270 2.34 3.12 -0.19
CA TYR A 270 2.07 3.17 -1.63
C TYR A 270 0.67 3.65 -1.99
N GLN A 271 -0.21 3.86 -1.00
CA GLN A 271 -1.50 4.51 -1.22
C GLN A 271 -1.30 5.92 -1.75
N ALA A 272 -2.17 6.35 -2.66
CA ALA A 272 -2.09 7.63 -3.35
C ALA A 272 -3.22 8.57 -2.92
N GLY A 273 -3.15 9.83 -3.33
CA GLY A 273 -4.17 10.83 -3.00
C GLY A 273 -5.56 10.55 -3.57
N PHE A 274 -5.70 9.63 -4.53
CA PHE A 274 -7.01 9.16 -5.00
C PHE A 274 -7.65 8.13 -4.07
N ASP A 275 -6.92 7.57 -3.10
CA ASP A 275 -7.49 6.65 -2.13
C ASP A 275 -8.55 7.37 -1.29
N ASP A 276 -9.61 6.63 -0.95
CA ASP A 276 -10.84 7.15 -0.33
C ASP A 276 -11.58 8.25 -1.13
N GLN A 277 -11.19 8.54 -2.39
CA GLN A 277 -11.89 9.51 -3.25
C GLN A 277 -12.99 8.85 -4.06
N GLY A 278 -14.25 9.14 -3.71
CA GLY A 278 -15.45 8.61 -4.40
C GLY A 278 -15.79 7.16 -4.06
N MET A 279 -14.90 6.42 -3.40
CA MET A 279 -15.15 5.10 -2.83
C MET A 279 -14.20 4.82 -1.66
N TYR A 280 -14.67 4.14 -0.63
CA TYR A 280 -13.85 3.79 0.53
C TYR A 280 -12.78 2.74 0.18
N THR A 281 -11.51 3.04 0.42
CA THR A 281 -10.36 2.14 0.23
C THR A 281 -9.42 2.04 1.43
N GLY A 282 -9.69 2.73 2.55
CA GLY A 282 -8.96 2.57 3.81
C GLY A 282 -8.90 1.11 4.25
N GLU A 283 -7.70 0.58 4.50
CA GLU A 283 -7.44 -0.85 4.80
C GLU A 283 -7.82 -1.84 3.68
N VAL A 284 -8.01 -1.36 2.44
CA VAL A 284 -8.39 -2.18 1.28
C VAL A 284 -7.41 -2.03 0.12
N SER A 285 -7.14 -0.82 -0.38
CA SER A 285 -6.36 -0.65 -1.62
C SER A 285 -4.89 -1.03 -1.46
N ASN A 286 -4.29 -0.73 -0.31
CA ASN A 286 -2.94 -1.18 0.05
C ASN A 286 -2.82 -2.71 -0.02
N ASN A 287 -3.90 -3.44 0.29
CA ASN A 287 -3.89 -4.91 0.24
C ASN A 287 -3.77 -5.48 -1.18
N LEU A 288 -4.02 -4.70 -2.24
CA LEU A 288 -3.76 -5.16 -3.62
C LEU A 288 -2.28 -5.51 -3.84
N PHE A 289 -1.38 -4.81 -3.17
CA PHE A 289 0.06 -5.04 -3.23
C PHE A 289 0.45 -6.35 -2.52
N GLY A 290 -0.10 -6.60 -1.34
CA GLY A 290 0.09 -7.86 -0.60
C GLY A 290 -0.48 -9.06 -1.36
N VAL A 291 -1.67 -8.93 -1.94
CA VAL A 291 -2.28 -9.96 -2.80
C VAL A 291 -1.40 -10.23 -4.01
N GLN A 292 -0.98 -9.20 -4.73
CA GLN A 292 -0.11 -9.35 -5.90
C GLN A 292 1.18 -10.10 -5.53
N TYR A 293 1.81 -9.73 -4.41
CA TYR A 293 3.01 -10.40 -3.92
C TYR A 293 2.78 -11.89 -3.68
N GLN A 294 1.76 -12.25 -2.90
CA GLN A 294 1.48 -13.64 -2.54
C GLN A 294 1.20 -14.49 -3.80
N TYR A 295 0.38 -14.00 -4.73
CA TYR A 295 0.06 -14.74 -5.95
C TYR A 295 1.22 -14.77 -6.95
N SER A 296 2.04 -13.72 -7.05
CA SER A 296 3.25 -13.75 -7.90
C SER A 296 4.31 -14.74 -7.38
N LYS A 297 4.42 -14.93 -6.06
CA LYS A 297 5.39 -15.86 -5.47
C LYS A 297 4.89 -17.30 -5.39
N TYR A 298 3.61 -17.50 -5.06
CA TYR A 298 3.07 -18.83 -4.75
C TYR A 298 2.07 -19.36 -5.78
N GLY A 299 1.73 -18.56 -6.79
CA GLY A 299 0.69 -18.88 -7.75
C GLY A 299 -0.62 -19.20 -7.05
N LYS A 300 -1.35 -20.19 -7.57
CA LYS A 300 -2.64 -20.64 -7.00
C LYS A 300 -2.53 -21.20 -5.58
N LYS A 301 -1.34 -21.57 -5.09
CA LYS A 301 -1.17 -21.99 -3.68
C LYS A 301 -1.46 -20.85 -2.70
N ALA A 302 -1.42 -19.60 -3.16
CA ALA A 302 -1.83 -18.45 -2.36
C ALA A 302 -3.30 -18.53 -1.89
N ASP A 303 -4.17 -19.31 -2.55
CA ASP A 303 -5.53 -19.56 -2.04
C ASP A 303 -5.53 -20.25 -0.66
N GLN A 304 -4.50 -21.07 -0.39
CA GLN A 304 -4.40 -21.89 0.83
C GLN A 304 -3.68 -21.17 1.98
N MET A 305 -2.75 -20.27 1.66
CA MET A 305 -1.89 -19.61 2.65
C MET A 305 -2.05 -18.08 2.69
N GLY A 306 -2.68 -17.49 1.68
CA GLY A 306 -2.81 -16.06 1.52
C GLY A 306 -4.00 -15.47 2.27
N TRP A 307 -3.96 -14.16 2.47
CA TRP A 307 -4.97 -13.45 3.26
C TRP A 307 -6.29 -13.26 2.50
N LEU A 308 -6.23 -13.10 1.17
CA LEU A 308 -7.39 -12.82 0.30
C LEU A 308 -8.55 -13.80 0.56
N PHE A 309 -8.23 -15.09 0.66
CA PHE A 309 -9.20 -16.16 0.94
C PHE A 309 -9.07 -16.74 2.34
N ASN A 310 -8.60 -15.92 3.28
CA ASN A 310 -8.58 -16.21 4.71
C ASN A 310 -7.88 -17.56 5.02
N TYR A 311 -6.66 -17.72 4.52
CA TYR A 311 -5.77 -18.84 4.83
C TYR A 311 -6.43 -20.21 4.55
N GLY A 312 -6.91 -20.41 3.31
CA GLY A 312 -7.52 -21.67 2.86
C GLY A 312 -9.02 -21.79 3.06
N LYS A 313 -9.70 -20.73 3.50
CA LYS A 313 -11.16 -20.69 3.73
C LYS A 313 -11.95 -20.11 2.54
N LYS A 314 -11.42 -20.29 1.32
CA LYS A 314 -11.96 -19.73 0.08
C LYS A 314 -13.46 -19.97 -0.09
N GLU A 315 -13.93 -21.20 0.11
CA GLU A 315 -15.35 -21.54 -0.06
C GLU A 315 -16.28 -20.70 0.84
N SER A 316 -15.88 -20.49 2.10
CA SER A 316 -16.65 -19.66 3.03
C SER A 316 -16.63 -18.19 2.64
N VAL A 317 -15.48 -17.68 2.21
CA VAL A 317 -15.32 -16.28 1.80
C VAL A 317 -16.17 -16.00 0.55
N GLU A 318 -16.07 -16.88 -0.46
CA GLU A 318 -16.84 -16.81 -1.70
C GLU A 318 -18.35 -16.89 -1.46
N LYS A 319 -18.81 -17.82 -0.61
CA LYS A 319 -20.22 -17.95 -0.25
C LYS A 319 -20.74 -16.69 0.44
N ASN A 320 -19.98 -16.11 1.36
CA ASN A 320 -20.38 -14.91 2.08
C ASN A 320 -20.47 -13.70 1.13
N LEU A 321 -19.48 -13.52 0.25
CA LEU A 321 -19.50 -12.46 -0.76
C LEU A 321 -20.68 -12.65 -1.74
N TYR A 322 -20.94 -13.89 -2.17
CA TYR A 322 -22.10 -14.21 -3.01
C TYR A 322 -23.42 -13.83 -2.35
N ASN A 323 -23.62 -14.22 -1.10
CA ASN A 323 -24.84 -13.88 -0.37
C ASN A 323 -24.99 -12.36 -0.24
N ALA A 324 -23.93 -11.64 0.17
CA ALA A 324 -23.95 -10.19 0.32
C ALA A 324 -24.31 -9.47 -1.00
N VAL A 325 -23.60 -9.79 -2.08
CA VAL A 325 -23.73 -9.05 -3.34
C VAL A 325 -24.93 -9.49 -4.16
N ILE A 326 -25.21 -10.79 -4.24
CA ILE A 326 -26.23 -11.34 -5.15
C ILE A 326 -27.58 -11.53 -4.45
N LYS A 327 -27.60 -12.06 -3.21
CA LYS A 327 -28.86 -12.37 -2.52
C LYS A 327 -29.39 -11.18 -1.72
N GLU A 328 -28.49 -10.41 -1.12
CA GLU A 328 -28.84 -9.23 -0.32
C GLU A 328 -28.72 -7.90 -1.10
N ASN A 329 -28.19 -7.94 -2.34
CA ASN A 329 -27.98 -6.76 -3.19
C ASN A 329 -27.16 -5.64 -2.51
N LYS A 330 -26.23 -6.00 -1.63
CA LYS A 330 -25.30 -5.04 -1.02
C LYS A 330 -24.41 -4.43 -2.09
N LYS A 331 -24.24 -3.11 -2.01
CA LYS A 331 -23.30 -2.33 -2.83
C LYS A 331 -21.94 -2.31 -2.17
N TYR A 332 -20.92 -1.89 -2.92
CA TYR A 332 -19.53 -1.92 -2.51
C TYR A 332 -19.31 -1.34 -1.11
N ASP A 333 -19.93 -0.20 -0.82
CA ASP A 333 -19.76 0.50 0.46
C ASP A 333 -20.20 -0.33 1.68
N ALA A 334 -21.23 -1.16 1.51
CA ALA A 334 -21.80 -2.01 2.57
C ALA A 334 -21.06 -3.35 2.78
N LEU A 335 -19.98 -3.59 2.03
CA LEU A 335 -19.19 -4.82 2.13
C LEU A 335 -18.06 -4.71 3.16
N ASP A 336 -17.64 -5.85 3.69
CA ASP A 336 -16.46 -5.90 4.56
C ASP A 336 -15.15 -5.65 3.79
N LEU A 337 -14.05 -5.38 4.51
CA LEU A 337 -12.75 -5.05 3.91
C LEU A 337 -12.24 -6.13 2.95
N ARG A 338 -12.43 -7.42 3.28
CA ARG A 338 -11.96 -8.54 2.43
C ARG A 338 -12.83 -8.70 1.20
N GLN A 339 -14.14 -8.52 1.35
CA GLN A 339 -15.09 -8.51 0.24
C GLN A 339 -14.77 -7.38 -0.76
N LYS A 340 -14.53 -6.17 -0.25
CA LYS A 340 -14.06 -5.01 -1.04
C LYS A 340 -12.75 -5.33 -1.76
N LEU A 341 -11.80 -5.95 -1.08
CA LEU A 341 -10.51 -6.34 -1.67
C LEU A 341 -10.66 -7.36 -2.81
N ILE A 342 -11.53 -8.38 -2.64
CA ILE A 342 -11.78 -9.36 -3.72
C ILE A 342 -12.30 -8.65 -4.95
N MET A 343 -13.27 -7.75 -4.81
CA MET A 343 -13.82 -6.99 -5.92
C MET A 343 -12.75 -6.17 -6.66
N LEU A 344 -11.94 -5.40 -5.92
CA LEU A 344 -10.82 -4.64 -6.51
C LEU A 344 -9.78 -5.55 -7.18
N THR A 345 -9.49 -6.71 -6.57
CA THR A 345 -8.55 -7.69 -7.12
C THR A 345 -9.03 -8.22 -8.45
N MET A 346 -10.31 -8.57 -8.58
CA MET A 346 -10.89 -9.05 -9.85
C MET A 346 -10.87 -7.96 -10.93
N ALA A 347 -11.12 -6.69 -10.55
CA ALA A 347 -11.06 -5.56 -11.48
C ALA A 347 -9.65 -5.38 -12.03
N LYS A 348 -8.67 -5.32 -11.13
CA LYS A 348 -7.26 -5.19 -11.49
C LYS A 348 -6.78 -6.38 -12.32
N GLN A 349 -7.18 -7.61 -11.99
CA GLN A 349 -6.77 -8.80 -12.74
C GLN A 349 -7.30 -8.74 -14.18
N LYS A 350 -8.56 -8.40 -14.38
CA LYS A 350 -9.15 -8.29 -15.72
C LYS A 350 -8.58 -7.13 -16.54
N ALA A 351 -8.31 -6.00 -15.88
CA ALA A 351 -7.69 -4.84 -16.53
C ALA A 351 -6.22 -5.08 -16.89
N GLY A 352 -5.54 -5.94 -16.12
CA GLY A 352 -4.12 -6.23 -16.25
C GLY A 352 -3.24 -5.30 -15.42
N ASN A 353 -2.03 -5.77 -15.12
CA ASN A 353 -1.06 -5.02 -14.32
C ASN A 353 -0.67 -3.69 -14.96
N GLU A 354 -0.55 -3.66 -16.29
CA GLU A 354 -0.21 -2.44 -17.03
C GLU A 354 -1.25 -1.34 -16.81
N ALA A 355 -2.54 -1.66 -16.84
CA ALA A 355 -3.60 -0.68 -16.61
C ALA A 355 -3.51 -0.06 -15.20
N PHE A 356 -3.22 -0.87 -14.18
CA PHE A 356 -2.99 -0.39 -12.81
C PHE A 356 -1.76 0.52 -12.73
N THR A 357 -0.66 0.12 -13.36
CA THR A 357 0.56 0.94 -13.44
C THR A 357 0.30 2.27 -14.15
N LYS A 358 -0.43 2.25 -15.27
CA LYS A 358 -0.79 3.47 -16.03
C LYS A 358 -1.72 4.38 -15.26
N MET A 359 -2.61 3.84 -14.42
CA MET A 359 -3.43 4.64 -13.52
C MET A 359 -2.58 5.44 -12.53
N TYR A 360 -1.59 4.81 -11.89
CA TYR A 360 -0.66 5.51 -10.98
C TYR A 360 0.22 6.53 -11.71
N GLN A 361 0.79 6.18 -12.86
CA GLN A 361 1.59 7.11 -13.68
C GLN A 361 0.76 8.31 -14.13
N GLY A 362 -0.46 8.06 -14.60
CA GLY A 362 -1.41 9.07 -15.02
C GLY A 362 -1.81 10.00 -13.89
N TYR A 363 -2.16 9.46 -12.73
CA TYR A 363 -2.50 10.26 -11.56
C TYR A 363 -1.32 11.09 -11.06
N ARG A 364 -0.09 10.55 -11.01
CA ARG A 364 1.10 11.34 -10.65
C ARG A 364 1.34 12.51 -11.60
N LYS A 365 1.11 12.31 -12.90
CA LYS A 365 1.21 13.38 -13.90
C LYS A 365 0.16 14.48 -13.69
N LEU A 366 -1.06 14.12 -13.30
CA LEU A 366 -2.10 15.09 -12.97
C LEU A 366 -1.77 15.83 -11.67
N ALA A 367 -1.31 15.13 -10.65
CA ALA A 367 -0.93 15.70 -9.37
C ALA A 367 0.25 16.67 -9.46
N SER A 368 1.25 16.40 -10.31
CA SER A 368 2.37 17.32 -10.57
C SER A 368 1.94 18.63 -11.25
N GLN A 369 0.73 18.65 -11.82
CA GLN A 369 0.09 19.82 -12.43
C GLN A 369 -0.96 20.46 -11.51
N PHE A 370 -1.06 20.01 -10.25
CA PHE A 370 -2.07 20.43 -9.26
C PHE A 370 -3.53 20.13 -9.67
N ASP A 371 -3.74 19.11 -10.53
CA ASP A 371 -5.06 18.63 -10.97
C ASP A 371 -5.37 17.23 -10.38
N SER A 372 -5.25 17.09 -9.05
CA SER A 372 -5.38 15.81 -8.35
C SER A 372 -6.80 15.47 -7.88
N ASP A 373 -7.79 16.33 -8.16
CA ASP A 373 -9.19 16.10 -7.81
C ASP A 373 -9.86 15.12 -8.79
N ARG A 374 -9.58 13.84 -8.54
CA ARG A 374 -10.04 12.71 -9.36
C ARG A 374 -10.51 11.60 -8.45
N SER A 375 -11.74 11.14 -8.68
CA SER A 375 -12.26 9.96 -7.96
C SER A 375 -11.55 8.69 -8.43
N LEU A 376 -11.31 7.75 -7.51
CA LEU A 376 -10.75 6.45 -7.86
C LEU A 376 -11.64 5.67 -8.84
N PRO A 377 -12.99 5.63 -8.71
CA PRO A 377 -13.85 5.00 -9.70
C PRO A 377 -13.64 5.52 -11.13
N ASP A 378 -13.48 6.84 -11.29
CA ASP A 378 -13.23 7.45 -12.60
C ASP A 378 -11.86 7.08 -13.16
N LEU A 379 -10.82 7.13 -12.33
CA LEU A 379 -9.47 6.72 -12.70
C LEU A 379 -9.43 5.25 -13.11
N MET A 380 -10.06 4.37 -12.34
CA MET A 380 -10.17 2.96 -12.70
C MET A 380 -10.93 2.80 -14.02
N ASN A 381 -12.08 3.46 -14.19
CA ASN A 381 -12.86 3.32 -15.42
C ASN A 381 -12.08 3.80 -16.65
N GLN A 382 -11.39 4.93 -16.54
CA GLN A 382 -10.54 5.44 -17.62
C GLN A 382 -9.38 4.50 -17.91
N TYR A 383 -8.47 4.32 -16.96
CA TYR A 383 -7.22 3.61 -17.22
C TYR A 383 -7.43 2.12 -17.46
N TYR A 384 -8.41 1.48 -16.82
CA TYR A 384 -8.68 0.08 -17.09
C TYR A 384 -9.29 -0.09 -18.47
N SER A 385 -10.23 0.77 -18.85
CA SER A 385 -10.90 0.65 -20.15
C SER A 385 -9.97 1.01 -21.32
N GLU A 386 -9.21 2.10 -21.22
CA GLU A 386 -8.33 2.53 -22.30
C GLU A 386 -7.17 1.56 -22.57
N ASN A 387 -6.61 0.94 -21.53
CA ASN A 387 -5.47 0.02 -21.68
C ASN A 387 -5.90 -1.41 -22.04
N SER A 388 -7.08 -1.86 -21.59
CA SER A 388 -7.58 -3.22 -21.91
C SER A 388 -8.52 -3.27 -23.12
N GLN A 389 -9.04 -2.12 -23.57
CA GLN A 389 -10.12 -2.01 -24.57
C GLN A 389 -11.42 -2.73 -24.16
N LEU A 390 -11.65 -2.83 -22.85
CA LEU A 390 -12.87 -3.38 -22.24
C LEU A 390 -13.65 -2.26 -21.55
N ASP A 391 -14.95 -2.44 -21.37
CA ASP A 391 -15.80 -1.46 -20.70
C ASP A 391 -16.14 -1.91 -19.27
N PHE A 392 -15.47 -1.30 -18.29
CA PHE A 392 -15.66 -1.55 -16.87
C PHE A 392 -16.85 -0.81 -16.25
N THR A 393 -17.48 0.11 -17.00
CA THR A 393 -18.63 0.91 -16.52
C THR A 393 -19.70 0.03 -15.90
N SER A 394 -20.08 -1.04 -16.61
CA SER A 394 -21.15 -1.95 -16.19
C SER A 394 -20.89 -2.58 -14.81
N VAL A 395 -19.64 -2.94 -14.51
CA VAL A 395 -19.24 -3.48 -13.21
C VAL A 395 -19.29 -2.42 -12.12
N PHE A 396 -18.71 -1.24 -12.37
CA PHE A 396 -18.63 -0.18 -11.37
C PHE A 396 -20.01 0.41 -11.04
N GLU A 397 -20.92 0.54 -12.01
CA GLU A 397 -22.32 0.88 -11.76
C GLU A 397 -23.02 -0.19 -10.90
N ARG A 398 -22.76 -1.49 -11.17
CA ARG A 398 -23.32 -2.60 -10.35
C ARG A 398 -22.86 -2.54 -8.90
N TRP A 399 -21.62 -2.11 -8.69
CA TRP A 399 -21.03 -1.87 -7.37
C TRP A 399 -21.65 -0.67 -6.64
N GLY A 400 -22.47 0.13 -7.34
CA GLY A 400 -23.10 1.35 -6.82
C GLY A 400 -22.16 2.55 -6.82
N LEU A 401 -21.11 2.54 -7.65
CA LEU A 401 -20.17 3.66 -7.77
C LEU A 401 -20.71 4.69 -8.77
N ASN A 402 -20.50 5.96 -8.44
CA ASN A 402 -20.80 7.06 -9.36
C ASN A 402 -19.60 7.28 -10.29
N LEU A 403 -19.88 7.43 -11.58
CA LEU A 403 -18.87 7.63 -12.62
C LEU A 403 -19.16 8.91 -13.39
N ASN A 404 -18.09 9.55 -13.87
CA ASN A 404 -18.14 10.61 -14.84
C ASN A 404 -18.71 10.08 -16.17
N SER A 405 -19.73 10.76 -16.71
CA SER A 405 -20.41 10.33 -17.94
C SER A 405 -19.48 10.28 -19.16
N THR A 406 -18.50 11.18 -19.26
CA THR A 406 -17.57 11.29 -20.40
C THR A 406 -16.87 9.98 -20.68
N GLN A 407 -16.26 9.34 -19.68
CA GLN A 407 -15.54 8.08 -19.93
C GLN A 407 -16.50 6.94 -20.27
N THR A 408 -17.67 6.88 -19.62
CA THR A 408 -18.67 5.86 -19.94
C THR A 408 -19.18 5.98 -21.38
N GLU A 409 -19.37 7.21 -21.86
CA GLU A 409 -19.75 7.50 -23.24
C GLU A 409 -18.63 7.14 -24.22
N ILE A 410 -17.37 7.45 -23.89
CA ILE A 410 -16.21 7.07 -24.70
C ILE A 410 -16.14 5.55 -24.85
N ASN A 411 -16.31 4.79 -23.76
CA ASN A 411 -16.28 3.33 -23.79
C ASN A 411 -17.33 2.76 -24.75
N ARG A 412 -18.58 3.25 -24.64
CA ARG A 412 -19.68 2.83 -25.52
C ARG A 412 -19.46 3.26 -26.97
N ALA A 413 -19.04 4.49 -27.20
CA ALA A 413 -18.79 5.04 -28.54
C ALA A 413 -17.64 4.34 -29.27
N LYS A 414 -16.59 3.94 -28.54
CA LYS A 414 -15.49 3.12 -29.09
C LYS A 414 -15.89 1.65 -29.28
N GLY A 415 -17.02 1.23 -28.74
CA GLY A 415 -17.50 -0.15 -28.83
C GLY A 415 -16.65 -1.13 -28.04
N TYR A 416 -16.07 -0.69 -26.91
CA TYR A 416 -15.38 -1.58 -25.99
C TYR A 416 -16.35 -2.64 -25.46
N GLN A 417 -15.86 -3.87 -25.30
CA GLN A 417 -16.69 -4.96 -24.82
C GLN A 417 -16.91 -4.82 -23.32
N ALA A 418 -18.18 -4.74 -22.91
CA ALA A 418 -18.53 -4.74 -21.50
C ALA A 418 -18.09 -6.04 -20.81
N VAL A 419 -17.54 -5.90 -19.61
CA VAL A 419 -17.21 -7.03 -18.73
C VAL A 419 -18.21 -7.14 -17.60
N SER A 420 -18.40 -8.33 -17.03
CA SER A 420 -19.18 -8.48 -15.80
C SER A 420 -18.59 -9.58 -14.91
N SER A 421 -18.85 -9.51 -13.61
CA SER A 421 -18.52 -10.62 -12.72
C SER A 421 -19.35 -11.85 -13.08
N LEU A 422 -18.74 -13.04 -13.05
CA LEU A 422 -19.44 -14.32 -13.28
C LEU A 422 -20.75 -14.43 -12.49
N ALA A 423 -20.75 -14.03 -11.21
CA ALA A 423 -21.91 -14.07 -10.33
C ALA A 423 -23.14 -13.26 -10.82
N TYR A 424 -22.94 -12.26 -11.69
CA TYR A 424 -24.01 -11.44 -12.26
C TYR A 424 -24.61 -12.00 -13.55
N ILE A 425 -23.92 -12.92 -14.24
CA ILE A 425 -24.31 -13.40 -15.57
C ILE A 425 -24.35 -14.93 -15.68
N VAL A 426 -23.94 -15.67 -14.64
CA VAL A 426 -24.02 -17.13 -14.57
C VAL A 426 -24.89 -17.56 -13.37
N PRO A 427 -25.88 -18.44 -13.57
CA PRO A 427 -26.68 -19.00 -12.47
C PRO A 427 -25.82 -19.66 -11.40
N GLU A 428 -26.25 -19.59 -10.13
CA GLU A 428 -25.50 -20.13 -8.97
C GLU A 428 -25.05 -21.59 -9.21
N SER A 429 -25.94 -22.43 -9.76
CA SER A 429 -25.69 -23.84 -10.05
C SER A 429 -24.64 -24.10 -11.13
N GLN A 430 -24.31 -23.10 -11.96
CA GLN A 430 -23.33 -23.22 -13.06
C GLN A 430 -22.01 -22.51 -12.75
N LEU A 431 -21.91 -21.75 -11.66
CA LEU A 431 -20.70 -21.00 -11.33
C LEU A 431 -19.46 -21.88 -11.21
N ALA A 432 -19.58 -23.08 -10.64
CA ALA A 432 -18.46 -24.01 -10.54
C ALA A 432 -17.89 -24.39 -11.92
N LYS A 433 -18.76 -24.63 -12.90
CA LYS A 433 -18.34 -24.93 -14.27
C LYS A 433 -17.76 -23.70 -14.96
N ALA A 434 -18.37 -22.53 -14.75
CA ALA A 434 -17.86 -21.27 -15.31
C ALA A 434 -16.46 -20.95 -14.80
N ARG A 435 -16.22 -21.14 -13.50
CA ARG A 435 -14.90 -20.97 -12.90
C ARG A 435 -13.86 -21.89 -13.54
N VAL A 436 -14.20 -23.16 -13.81
CA VAL A 436 -13.29 -24.11 -14.49
C VAL A 436 -12.93 -23.65 -15.91
N ILE A 437 -13.86 -23.03 -16.64
CA ILE A 437 -13.62 -22.54 -18.00
C ILE A 437 -12.62 -21.39 -18.01
N VAL A 438 -12.73 -20.46 -17.05
CA VAL A 438 -11.86 -19.26 -17.01
C VAL A 438 -10.55 -19.49 -16.25
N ASP A 439 -10.50 -20.51 -15.39
CA ASP A 439 -9.36 -20.81 -14.52
C ASP A 439 -7.98 -20.88 -15.23
N PRO A 440 -7.84 -21.42 -16.46
CA PRO A 440 -6.54 -21.48 -17.14
C PRO A 440 -5.95 -20.12 -17.49
N GLU A 441 -6.78 -19.10 -17.68
CA GLU A 441 -6.37 -17.77 -18.14
C GLU A 441 -6.15 -16.79 -16.97
N VAL A 442 -6.44 -17.20 -15.74
CA VAL A 442 -6.39 -16.33 -14.55
C VAL A 442 -5.56 -16.91 -13.42
N LEU A 443 -4.92 -16.00 -12.67
CA LEU A 443 -4.10 -16.36 -11.53
C LEU A 443 -4.94 -16.59 -10.28
N ILE A 444 -5.97 -15.77 -10.10
CA ILE A 444 -6.90 -15.80 -8.98
C ILE A 444 -8.28 -16.18 -9.52
N ASN A 445 -8.85 -17.27 -9.04
CA ASN A 445 -10.16 -17.73 -9.48
C ASN A 445 -11.25 -17.36 -8.44
N SER A 446 -12.37 -16.81 -8.85
CA SER A 446 -13.47 -16.38 -7.96
C SER A 446 -14.83 -16.48 -8.65
N ASN A 447 -15.94 -16.52 -7.90
CA ASN A 447 -17.26 -16.25 -8.46
C ASN A 447 -17.42 -14.83 -8.98
N PHE A 448 -16.50 -13.93 -8.60
CA PHE A 448 -16.54 -12.52 -8.97
C PHE A 448 -15.55 -12.15 -10.07
N GLU A 449 -14.87 -13.15 -10.65
CA GLU A 449 -14.00 -12.97 -11.81
C GLU A 449 -14.72 -12.18 -12.90
N MET A 450 -14.05 -11.17 -13.46
CA MET A 450 -14.64 -10.34 -14.50
C MET A 450 -14.37 -10.94 -15.87
N VAL A 451 -15.43 -11.13 -16.64
CA VAL A 451 -15.38 -11.83 -17.92
C VAL A 451 -16.15 -11.06 -18.97
N THR A 452 -15.78 -11.30 -20.22
CA THR A 452 -16.55 -10.98 -21.42
C THR A 452 -17.53 -12.13 -21.70
N ASN A 453 -18.53 -11.88 -22.54
CA ASN A 453 -19.49 -12.94 -22.91
C ASN A 453 -18.81 -14.09 -23.67
N LYS A 454 -17.78 -13.79 -24.46
CA LYS A 454 -16.99 -14.80 -25.19
C LYS A 454 -16.36 -15.83 -24.26
N GLU A 455 -15.83 -15.42 -23.11
CA GLU A 455 -15.16 -16.31 -22.15
C GLU A 455 -16.11 -17.32 -21.51
N ILE A 456 -17.40 -16.98 -21.38
CA ILE A 456 -18.42 -17.89 -20.82
C ILE A 456 -19.31 -18.56 -21.87
N ALA A 457 -19.18 -18.19 -23.14
CA ALA A 457 -19.94 -18.77 -24.25
C ALA A 457 -19.92 -20.31 -24.31
N PRO A 458 -18.81 -21.02 -23.97
CA PRO A 458 -18.80 -22.49 -23.96
C PRO A 458 -19.79 -23.15 -23.00
N LEU A 459 -20.35 -22.42 -22.02
CA LEU A 459 -21.41 -22.94 -21.15
C LEU A 459 -22.73 -23.17 -21.90
N GLY A 460 -22.93 -22.52 -23.06
CA GLY A 460 -24.14 -22.65 -23.87
C GLY A 460 -25.41 -22.13 -23.19
N LEU A 461 -25.27 -21.29 -22.16
CA LEU A 461 -26.40 -20.76 -21.38
C LEU A 461 -27.10 -19.64 -22.16
N LYS A 462 -28.43 -19.63 -22.06
CA LYS A 462 -29.29 -18.62 -22.68
C LYS A 462 -30.46 -18.30 -21.75
N GLY A 463 -30.98 -17.08 -21.86
CA GLY A 463 -32.16 -16.62 -21.17
C GLY A 463 -33.02 -15.69 -22.03
N ASN A 464 -34.26 -15.51 -21.62
CA ASN A 464 -35.14 -14.48 -22.14
C ASN A 464 -34.89 -13.18 -21.37
N LEU A 465 -34.96 -12.05 -22.05
CA LEU A 465 -34.92 -10.72 -21.45
C LEU A 465 -36.23 -10.00 -21.75
N ASN A 466 -36.99 -9.71 -20.71
CA ASN A 466 -38.17 -8.84 -20.76
C ASN A 466 -37.72 -7.44 -20.35
N MET A 467 -37.67 -6.54 -21.32
CA MET A 467 -37.31 -5.14 -21.11
C MET A 467 -38.57 -4.29 -21.08
N HIS A 468 -38.71 -3.48 -20.03
CA HIS A 468 -39.77 -2.48 -19.91
C HIS A 468 -39.19 -1.08 -20.06
N LEU A 469 -39.72 -0.31 -21.01
CA LEU A 469 -39.36 1.09 -21.23
C LEU A 469 -40.28 2.00 -20.41
N ASN A 470 -39.72 2.63 -19.38
CA ASN A 470 -40.40 3.68 -18.63
C ASN A 470 -40.34 4.98 -19.45
N THR A 471 -41.45 5.32 -20.10
CA THR A 471 -41.64 6.57 -20.84
C THR A 471 -43.03 7.13 -20.61
N ASN A 472 -43.13 8.46 -20.54
CA ASN A 472 -44.42 9.15 -20.49
C ASN A 472 -45.04 9.32 -21.89
N ASP A 473 -44.29 9.04 -22.95
CA ASP A 473 -44.72 9.17 -24.35
C ASP A 473 -44.12 8.04 -25.20
N ILE A 474 -44.85 6.94 -25.33
CA ILE A 474 -44.47 5.80 -26.16
C ILE A 474 -44.40 6.17 -27.65
N ASP A 475 -45.24 7.11 -28.11
CA ASP A 475 -45.26 7.52 -29.51
C ASP A 475 -43.99 8.28 -29.91
N SER A 476 -43.27 8.87 -28.95
CA SER A 476 -41.95 9.46 -29.19
C SER A 476 -40.88 8.42 -29.53
N VAL A 477 -40.97 7.20 -28.99
CA VAL A 477 -39.96 6.13 -29.16
C VAL A 477 -40.42 5.01 -30.08
N LYS A 478 -41.71 4.97 -30.44
CA LYS A 478 -42.29 3.97 -31.33
C LYS A 478 -41.62 3.97 -32.72
N GLY A 479 -41.29 2.80 -33.22
CA GLY A 479 -40.56 2.60 -34.48
C GLY A 479 -39.03 2.76 -34.36
N ALA A 480 -38.51 3.16 -33.20
CA ALA A 480 -37.08 3.04 -32.91
C ALA A 480 -36.68 1.57 -32.73
N ASN A 481 -35.40 1.27 -32.84
CA ASN A 481 -34.84 -0.05 -32.61
C ASN A 481 -34.07 -0.07 -31.29
N VAL A 482 -34.42 -1.00 -30.40
CA VAL A 482 -33.60 -1.35 -29.23
C VAL A 482 -32.67 -2.48 -29.62
N GLN A 483 -31.37 -2.24 -29.46
CA GLN A 483 -30.32 -3.19 -29.77
C GLN A 483 -29.63 -3.67 -28.48
N LEU A 484 -29.37 -4.98 -28.41
CA LEU A 484 -28.43 -5.57 -27.46
C LEU A 484 -27.10 -5.79 -28.17
N LYS A 485 -26.05 -5.10 -27.72
CA LYS A 485 -24.74 -5.09 -28.36
C LYS A 485 -23.66 -5.74 -27.49
N GLU A 486 -22.76 -6.46 -28.13
CA GLU A 486 -21.49 -6.93 -27.59
C GLU A 486 -20.36 -6.16 -28.28
N GLY A 487 -19.88 -5.10 -27.62
CA GLY A 487 -19.07 -4.08 -28.29
C GLY A 487 -19.84 -3.46 -29.46
N ASN A 488 -19.29 -3.54 -30.68
CA ASN A 488 -19.96 -3.05 -31.89
C ASN A 488 -20.92 -4.07 -32.53
N LYS A 489 -20.95 -5.32 -32.07
CA LYS A 489 -21.78 -6.38 -32.68
C LYS A 489 -23.18 -6.35 -32.10
N VAL A 490 -24.20 -6.16 -32.94
CA VAL A 490 -25.60 -6.34 -32.57
C VAL A 490 -25.88 -7.85 -32.43
N ILE A 491 -26.31 -8.26 -31.24
CA ILE A 491 -26.65 -9.65 -30.91
C ILE A 491 -28.13 -9.90 -31.18
N GLN A 492 -28.98 -8.98 -30.76
CA GLN A 492 -30.39 -8.95 -31.10
C GLN A 492 -30.87 -7.51 -31.23
N GLU A 493 -31.91 -7.32 -32.05
CA GLU A 493 -32.58 -6.05 -32.27
C GLU A 493 -34.10 -6.28 -32.24
N LYS A 494 -34.82 -5.32 -31.67
CA LYS A 494 -36.28 -5.27 -31.69
C LYS A 494 -36.76 -3.84 -31.96
N THR A 495 -37.73 -3.72 -32.84
CA THR A 495 -38.47 -2.47 -33.05
C THR A 495 -39.43 -2.23 -31.89
N VAL A 496 -39.47 -1.00 -31.40
CA VAL A 496 -40.35 -0.56 -30.32
C VAL A 496 -41.76 -0.37 -30.85
N GLU A 497 -42.67 -1.24 -30.44
CA GLU A 497 -44.11 -1.13 -30.71
C GLU A 497 -44.92 -0.82 -29.45
N THR A 498 -44.44 -1.32 -28.31
CA THR A 498 -45.02 -1.21 -26.97
C THR A 498 -43.92 -0.89 -25.95
N THR A 499 -44.31 -0.55 -24.72
CA THR A 499 -43.38 -0.36 -23.60
C THR A 499 -42.61 -1.63 -23.25
N ASP A 500 -43.21 -2.79 -23.48
CA ASP A 500 -42.59 -4.09 -23.19
C ASP A 500 -41.96 -4.70 -24.45
N ILE A 501 -40.70 -5.09 -24.34
CA ILE A 501 -39.88 -5.65 -25.42
C ILE A 501 -39.32 -6.98 -24.96
N HIS A 502 -39.52 -8.02 -25.78
CA HIS A 502 -39.13 -9.38 -25.45
C HIS A 502 -38.00 -9.86 -26.38
N PHE A 503 -36.84 -10.11 -25.78
CA PHE A 503 -35.72 -10.80 -26.41
C PHE A 503 -35.70 -12.25 -25.95
N LYS A 504 -35.57 -13.20 -26.88
CA LYS A 504 -35.62 -14.64 -26.60
C LYS A 504 -34.27 -15.27 -26.88
N ASP A 505 -33.92 -16.30 -26.11
CA ASP A 505 -32.69 -17.08 -26.32
C ASP A 505 -31.43 -16.21 -26.42
N VAL A 506 -31.38 -15.11 -25.65
CA VAL A 506 -30.19 -14.26 -25.54
C VAL A 506 -29.13 -15.07 -24.79
N PRO A 507 -27.89 -15.18 -25.30
CA PRO A 507 -26.83 -15.83 -24.52
C PRO A 507 -26.65 -15.15 -23.16
N ASN A 508 -26.22 -15.92 -22.17
CA ASN A 508 -25.88 -15.32 -20.88
C ASN A 508 -24.69 -14.36 -21.03
N GLY A 509 -24.77 -13.21 -20.36
CA GLY A 509 -23.79 -12.16 -20.56
C GLY A 509 -24.25 -10.77 -20.11
N VAL A 510 -23.38 -9.80 -20.37
CA VAL A 510 -23.68 -8.36 -20.27
C VAL A 510 -23.70 -7.75 -21.67
N TYR A 511 -24.68 -6.90 -21.94
CA TYR A 511 -24.91 -6.30 -23.25
C TYR A 511 -25.11 -4.80 -23.13
N THR A 512 -24.48 -4.02 -24.01
CA THR A 512 -24.78 -2.59 -24.14
C THR A 512 -26.15 -2.44 -24.79
N VAL A 513 -27.02 -1.66 -24.17
CA VAL A 513 -28.33 -1.29 -24.70
C VAL A 513 -28.20 0.03 -25.45
N GLU A 514 -28.57 0.01 -26.72
CA GLU A 514 -28.61 1.19 -27.57
C GLU A 514 -29.99 1.33 -28.20
N VAL A 515 -30.48 2.57 -28.28
CA VAL A 515 -31.69 2.89 -29.03
C VAL A 515 -31.29 3.71 -30.24
N SER A 516 -31.61 3.22 -31.42
CA SER A 516 -31.25 3.83 -32.70
C SER A 516 -32.44 3.86 -33.66
N GLY A 517 -32.36 4.70 -34.69
CA GLY A 517 -33.44 4.88 -35.66
C GLY A 517 -34.69 5.56 -35.07
N GLY A 518 -35.82 5.44 -35.77
CA GLY A 518 -37.05 6.15 -35.43
C GLY A 518 -37.09 7.58 -36.01
N LYS A 519 -37.64 8.52 -35.23
CA LYS A 519 -37.76 9.95 -35.59
C LYS A 519 -36.39 10.65 -35.47
N ASP A 520 -36.25 11.85 -36.04
CA ASP A 520 -35.03 12.70 -35.92
C ASP A 520 -34.89 13.31 -34.50
N ILE A 521 -34.71 12.43 -33.51
CA ILE A 521 -34.63 12.75 -32.08
C ILE A 521 -33.45 12.04 -31.41
N THR A 522 -32.97 12.59 -30.31
CA THR A 522 -31.93 11.96 -29.48
C THR A 522 -32.58 11.25 -28.29
N TYR A 523 -32.21 9.99 -28.06
CA TYR A 523 -32.65 9.18 -26.93
C TYR A 523 -31.63 9.24 -25.79
N HIS A 524 -32.10 9.46 -24.58
CA HIS A 524 -31.31 9.42 -23.36
C HIS A 524 -31.83 8.30 -22.45
N LEU A 525 -30.94 7.37 -22.09
CA LEU A 525 -31.24 6.26 -21.18
C LEU A 525 -30.62 6.55 -19.81
N ASN A 526 -31.29 6.13 -18.74
CA ASN A 526 -30.71 6.14 -17.39
C ASN A 526 -29.76 4.95 -17.13
N GLN A 527 -29.86 3.88 -17.93
CA GLN A 527 -29.06 2.67 -17.82
C GLN A 527 -28.74 2.14 -19.21
N HIS A 528 -27.46 1.79 -19.43
CA HIS A 528 -26.95 1.37 -20.74
C HIS A 528 -26.54 -0.10 -20.81
N TYR A 529 -26.77 -0.91 -19.78
CA TYR A 529 -26.34 -2.31 -19.74
C TYR A 529 -27.44 -3.26 -19.32
N ALA A 530 -27.65 -4.33 -20.08
CA ALA A 530 -28.53 -5.45 -19.78
C ALA A 530 -27.72 -6.67 -19.34
N TYR A 531 -28.24 -7.42 -18.37
CA TYR A 531 -27.59 -8.60 -17.81
C TYR A 531 -28.51 -9.80 -17.96
N VAL A 532 -28.02 -10.84 -18.63
CA VAL A 532 -28.75 -12.09 -18.85
C VAL A 532 -28.05 -13.17 -18.04
N LYS A 533 -28.74 -13.65 -17.01
CA LYS A 533 -28.24 -14.63 -16.04
C LYS A 533 -29.16 -15.84 -15.95
N GLU A 534 -30.43 -15.62 -15.68
CA GLU A 534 -31.39 -16.68 -15.44
C GLU A 534 -32.12 -17.05 -16.73
N LYS A 535 -32.98 -18.08 -16.68
CA LYS A 535 -33.84 -18.44 -17.81
C LYS A 535 -34.75 -17.28 -18.23
N ASP A 536 -35.23 -16.50 -17.27
CA ASP A 536 -36.07 -15.33 -17.50
C ASP A 536 -35.50 -14.15 -16.69
N ASN A 537 -35.25 -13.04 -17.37
CA ASN A 537 -34.61 -11.84 -16.82
C ASN A 537 -35.51 -10.64 -17.09
N ASN A 538 -35.48 -9.68 -16.18
CA ASN A 538 -36.25 -8.45 -16.30
C ASN A 538 -35.32 -7.24 -16.21
N LEU A 539 -35.61 -6.22 -17.01
CA LEU A 539 -34.89 -4.95 -17.01
C LEU A 539 -35.89 -3.82 -17.23
N SER A 540 -35.80 -2.77 -16.42
CA SER A 540 -36.54 -1.53 -16.63
C SER A 540 -35.56 -0.42 -16.99
N ILE A 541 -35.86 0.36 -18.02
CA ILE A 541 -35.02 1.46 -18.49
C ILE A 541 -35.86 2.72 -18.58
N ASP A 542 -35.42 3.81 -17.96
CA ASP A 542 -36.02 5.12 -18.18
C ASP A 542 -35.45 5.70 -19.47
N ILE A 543 -36.35 6.07 -20.38
CA ILE A 543 -36.01 6.66 -21.67
C ILE A 543 -36.66 8.03 -21.80
N THR A 544 -35.84 9.03 -22.12
CA THR A 544 -36.32 10.38 -22.44
C THR A 544 -35.85 10.78 -23.83
N THR A 545 -36.66 11.58 -24.51
CA THR A 545 -36.40 12.07 -25.86
C THR A 545 -36.15 13.57 -25.83
N LYS A 546 -35.16 14.04 -26.59
CA LYS A 546 -34.99 15.47 -26.90
C LYS A 546 -35.06 15.65 -28.41
N SER A 547 -35.94 16.55 -28.84
CA SER A 547 -35.95 17.06 -30.21
C SER A 547 -34.62 17.78 -30.48
N LYS A 548 -34.00 17.46 -31.61
CA LYS A 548 -32.76 18.12 -32.06
C LYS A 548 -32.97 19.59 -32.37
#